data_AF-A0A5N5KH58-F1
#
_entry.id   AF-A0A5N5KH58-F1
#
_cell.length_a   1.000
_cell.length_b   1.000
_cell.length_c   1.000
_cell.angle_alpha   90.00
_cell.angle_beta   90.00
_cell.angle_gamma   90.00
#
_symmetry.space_group_name_H-M   'P 1'
#
loop_
_entity.id
_entity.type
_entity.pdbx_description
1 polymer ?
#
loop_
_entity_poly.entity_id
_entity_poly.type
_entity_poly.pdbx_seq_one_letter_code
_entity_poly.pdbx_strand_id
1 'polypeptide(L)'
;MAYHYFDEKSKLNSFLTLFFLLLLLFINPSSVFSKSPRPITDVEIRQIKNECYADIESGLWGQQCKTSMTAKENCALKCLSPICYELIYESDPLEEGEKDLTRSQEYKYCMYKSRVAVMKQYDLMNYLFNEDSFECVGCL
;
A
#
# COMPACT_ATOMS: atom_id res chain seq x y z
N MET A 1 51.99 8.74 31.82
CA MET A 1 50.65 9.27 32.15
C MET A 1 49.73 9.46 30.93
N ALA A 2 50.24 9.55 29.69
CA ALA A 2 49.39 9.74 28.49
C ALA A 2 48.58 8.50 28.04
N TYR A 3 49.02 7.28 28.38
CA TYR A 3 48.36 6.04 27.96
C TYR A 3 47.03 5.78 28.68
N HIS A 4 46.90 6.20 29.94
CA HIS A 4 45.66 6.05 30.72
C HIS A 4 44.57 7.02 30.23
N TYR A 5 44.96 8.22 29.78
CA TYR A 5 44.06 9.26 29.29
C TYR A 5 43.43 8.91 27.92
N PHE A 6 44.16 8.18 27.07
CA PHE A 6 43.65 7.79 25.74
C PHE A 6 42.65 6.63 25.83
N ASP A 7 42.89 5.67 26.73
CA ASP A 7 42.02 4.51 26.99
C ASP A 7 40.66 4.91 27.59
N GLU A 8 40.65 5.89 28.49
CA GLU A 8 39.42 6.40 29.11
C GLU A 8 38.54 7.16 28.10
N LYS A 9 39.17 7.92 27.17
CA LYS A 9 38.47 8.65 26.10
C LYS A 9 37.89 7.69 25.04
N SER A 10 38.59 6.61 24.69
CA SER A 10 38.05 5.59 23.77
C SER A 10 36.89 4.81 24.39
N LYS A 11 36.95 4.52 25.70
CA LYS A 11 35.87 3.87 26.44
C LYS A 11 34.64 4.78 26.52
N LEU A 12 34.81 6.06 26.85
CA LEU A 12 33.71 7.03 26.91
C LEU A 12 33.00 7.18 25.55
N ASN A 13 33.76 7.24 24.45
CA ASN A 13 33.19 7.28 23.10
C ASN A 13 32.44 5.99 22.76
N SER A 14 32.95 4.82 23.15
CA SER A 14 32.28 3.54 22.94
C SER A 14 30.96 3.42 23.72
N PHE A 15 30.92 3.93 24.96
CA PHE A 15 29.70 3.97 25.76
C PHE A 15 28.66 4.92 25.17
N LEU A 16 29.10 6.10 24.71
CA LEU A 16 28.22 7.06 24.03
C LEU A 16 27.65 6.46 22.74
N THR A 17 28.46 5.78 21.92
CA THR A 17 27.96 5.12 20.71
C THR A 17 26.95 4.00 21.02
N LEU A 18 27.20 3.20 22.06
CA LEU A 18 26.27 2.13 22.47
C LEU A 18 24.94 2.70 22.95
N PHE A 19 24.99 3.80 23.71
CA PHE A 19 23.81 4.50 24.22
C PHE A 19 22.97 5.11 23.08
N PHE A 20 23.61 5.71 22.08
CA PHE A 20 22.91 6.22 20.89
C PHE A 20 22.27 5.08 20.07
N LEU A 21 22.93 3.94 19.92
CA LEU A 21 22.36 2.76 19.24
C LEU A 21 21.14 2.20 19.99
N LEU A 22 21.21 2.11 21.32
CA LEU A 22 20.08 1.70 22.16
C LEU A 22 18.90 2.67 22.05
N LEU A 23 19.14 3.98 22.06
CA LEU A 23 18.10 4.99 21.86
C LEU A 23 17.38 4.84 20.52
N LEU A 24 18.11 4.53 19.44
CA LEU A 24 17.51 4.30 18.11
C LEU A 24 16.59 3.08 18.06
N LEU A 25 16.87 2.04 18.86
CA LEU A 25 16.00 0.85 19.00
C LEU A 25 14.67 1.16 19.69
N PHE A 26 14.62 2.13 20.60
CA PHE A 26 13.41 2.49 21.36
C PHE A 26 12.49 3.50 20.65
N ILE A 27 12.85 4.04 19.48
CA ILE A 27 12.04 5.02 18.73
C ILE A 27 11.17 4.33 17.65
N ASN A 28 10.90 3.04 17.76
CA ASN A 28 9.94 2.35 16.88
C ASN A 28 8.55 2.28 17.52
N PRO A 29 7.62 3.22 17.25
CA PRO A 29 6.22 3.02 17.54
C PRO A 29 5.61 2.12 16.46
N SER A 30 6.00 0.85 16.40
CA SER A 30 5.32 -0.13 15.56
C SER A 30 4.03 -0.58 16.24
N SER A 31 3.05 0.34 16.33
CA SER A 31 1.66 -0.05 16.54
C SER A 31 1.14 -0.66 15.23
N VAL A 32 1.56 -1.89 14.92
CA VAL A 32 0.98 -2.67 13.83
C VAL A 32 -0.38 -3.17 14.31
N PHE A 33 -1.41 -2.34 14.13
CA PHE A 33 -2.78 -2.80 14.30
C PHE A 33 -3.11 -3.69 13.09
N SER A 34 -2.86 -4.99 13.23
CA SER A 34 -3.30 -5.99 12.26
C SER A 34 -4.83 -6.00 12.25
N LYS A 35 -5.40 -5.22 11.33
CA LYS A 35 -6.85 -5.11 11.15
C LYS A 35 -7.30 -6.44 10.57
N SER A 36 -8.05 -7.21 11.37
CA SER A 36 -8.61 -8.50 10.96
C SER A 36 -9.20 -8.44 9.54
N PRO A 37 -8.90 -9.43 8.68
CA PRO A 37 -9.41 -9.50 7.32
C PRO A 37 -10.93 -9.38 7.26
N ARG A 38 -11.43 -8.20 6.89
CA ARG A 38 -12.84 -7.98 6.60
C ARG A 38 -13.02 -7.66 5.12
N PRO A 39 -14.16 -8.04 4.53
CA PRO A 39 -14.54 -7.54 3.21
C PRO A 39 -14.43 -6.01 3.18
N ILE A 40 -13.89 -5.46 2.09
CA ILE A 40 -13.92 -4.03 1.85
C ILE A 40 -15.40 -3.58 1.88
N THR A 41 -15.70 -2.43 2.46
CA THR A 41 -17.09 -1.92 2.52
C THR A 41 -17.33 -0.91 1.40
N ASP A 42 -18.60 -0.68 1.07
CA ASP A 42 -18.97 0.35 0.10
C ASP A 42 -18.45 1.75 0.46
N VAL A 43 -18.40 2.05 1.76
CA VAL A 43 -17.85 3.31 2.27
C VAL A 43 -16.36 3.42 1.95
N GLU A 44 -15.62 2.34 2.12
CA GLU A 44 -14.18 2.29 1.87
C GLU A 44 -13.88 2.36 0.36
N ILE A 45 -14.66 1.68 -0.48
CA ILE A 45 -14.57 1.81 -1.95
C ILE A 45 -14.79 3.27 -2.36
N ARG A 46 -15.81 3.94 -1.82
CA ARG A 46 -16.09 5.36 -2.11
C ARG A 46 -14.96 6.26 -1.64
N GLN A 47 -14.37 5.99 -0.48
CA GLN A 47 -13.26 6.76 0.05
C GLN A 47 -12.02 6.65 -0.84
N ILE A 48 -11.60 5.43 -1.20
CA ILE A 48 -10.46 5.22 -2.10
C ILE A 48 -10.72 5.85 -3.47
N LYS A 49 -11.95 5.75 -3.97
CA LYS A 49 -12.33 6.40 -5.23
C LYS A 49 -12.19 7.92 -5.16
N ASN A 50 -12.51 8.54 -4.02
CA ASN A 50 -12.32 9.97 -3.82
C ASN A 50 -10.82 10.35 -3.77
N GLU A 51 -9.98 9.51 -3.18
CA GLU A 51 -8.52 9.67 -3.20
C GLU A 51 -8.00 9.62 -4.65
N CYS A 52 -8.48 8.65 -5.45
CA CYS A 52 -8.18 8.58 -6.87
C CYS A 52 -8.59 9.85 -7.64
N TYR A 53 -9.75 10.45 -7.33
CA TYR A 53 -10.12 11.72 -7.95
C TYR A 53 -9.17 12.86 -7.57
N ALA A 54 -8.75 12.93 -6.32
CA ALA A 54 -7.77 13.93 -5.88
C ALA A 54 -6.42 13.76 -6.59
N ASP A 55 -5.96 12.51 -6.76
CA ASP A 55 -4.73 12.20 -7.49
C ASP A 55 -4.82 12.57 -8.97
N ILE A 56 -5.96 12.31 -9.61
CA ILE A 56 -6.20 12.74 -11.00
C ILE A 56 -6.18 14.27 -11.09
N GLU A 57 -6.82 14.96 -10.16
CA GLU A 57 -6.84 16.42 -10.10
C GLU A 57 -5.46 17.03 -9.86
N SER A 58 -4.59 16.36 -9.10
CA SER A 58 -3.20 16.77 -8.92
C SER A 58 -2.38 16.77 -10.22
N GLY A 59 -2.82 16.01 -11.24
CA GLY A 59 -2.18 15.93 -12.56
C GLY A 59 -1.24 14.74 -12.74
N LEU A 60 -1.10 13.87 -11.73
CA LEU A 60 -0.26 12.66 -11.78
C LEU A 60 -0.68 11.67 -12.88
N TRP A 61 -1.96 11.68 -13.24
CA TRP A 61 -2.56 10.74 -14.20
C TRP A 61 -2.55 11.24 -15.66
N GLY A 62 -1.94 12.40 -15.92
CA GLY A 62 -1.87 13.00 -17.25
C GLY A 62 -3.11 13.79 -17.65
N GLN A 63 -2.99 14.56 -18.74
CA GLN A 63 -4.06 15.46 -19.22
C GLN A 63 -5.28 14.69 -19.75
N GLN A 64 -5.08 13.48 -20.28
CA GLN A 64 -6.15 12.63 -20.79
C GLN A 64 -7.22 12.31 -19.74
N CYS A 65 -6.86 12.25 -18.45
CA CYS A 65 -7.82 12.01 -17.38
C CYS A 65 -8.64 13.25 -16.99
N LYS A 66 -8.38 14.40 -17.63
CA LYS A 66 -9.05 15.68 -17.37
C LYS A 66 -9.81 16.20 -18.58
N THR A 67 -9.77 15.51 -19.72
CA THR A 67 -10.43 15.96 -20.95
C THR A 67 -11.95 15.98 -20.85
N SER A 68 -12.52 15.08 -20.03
CA SER A 68 -13.95 14.97 -19.82
C SER A 68 -14.27 14.27 -18.50
N MET A 69 -15.56 14.28 -18.13
CA MET A 69 -16.04 13.58 -16.94
C MET A 69 -15.90 12.06 -17.07
N THR A 70 -16.16 11.48 -18.24
CA THR A 70 -16.00 10.04 -18.44
C THR A 70 -14.53 9.64 -18.52
N ALA A 71 -13.66 10.46 -19.12
CA ALA A 71 -12.22 10.20 -19.08
C ALA A 71 -11.67 10.20 -17.64
N LYS A 72 -12.13 11.15 -16.82
CA LYS A 72 -11.85 11.17 -15.37
C LYS A 72 -12.34 9.90 -14.69
N GLU A 73 -13.54 9.43 -15.03
CA GLU A 73 -14.13 8.22 -14.45
C GLU A 73 -13.36 6.96 -14.84
N ASN A 74 -13.00 6.79 -16.12
CA ASN A 74 -12.17 5.67 -16.60
C ASN A 74 -10.82 5.63 -15.88
N CYS A 75 -10.17 6.78 -15.71
CA CYS A 75 -8.93 6.86 -14.93
C CYS A 75 -9.14 6.54 -13.45
N ALA A 76 -10.25 6.99 -12.86
CA ALA A 76 -10.58 6.70 -11.47
C ALA A 76 -10.83 5.21 -11.25
N LEU A 77 -11.49 4.53 -12.18
CA LEU A 77 -11.66 3.07 -12.15
C LEU A 77 -10.30 2.37 -12.23
N LYS A 78 -9.44 2.77 -13.18
CA LYS A 78 -8.09 2.20 -13.30
C LYS A 78 -7.24 2.44 -12.04
N CYS A 79 -7.35 3.60 -11.42
CA CYS A 79 -6.72 3.92 -10.13
C CYS A 79 -7.23 3.01 -9.00
N LEU A 80 -8.55 2.86 -8.92
CA LEU A 80 -9.21 2.14 -7.84
C LEU A 80 -8.86 0.64 -7.84
N SER A 81 -8.73 0.03 -9.02
CA SER A 81 -8.19 -1.33 -9.17
C SER A 81 -7.77 -1.57 -10.63
N PRO A 82 -6.46 -1.52 -10.92
CA PRO A 82 -5.97 -1.75 -12.29
C PRO A 82 -6.41 -3.11 -12.85
N ILE A 83 -6.35 -4.16 -12.01
CA ILE A 83 -6.69 -5.54 -12.40
C ILE A 83 -8.17 -5.66 -12.78
N CYS A 84 -9.07 -5.07 -11.98
CA CYS A 84 -10.51 -5.15 -12.27
C CYS A 84 -10.88 -4.26 -13.47
N TYR A 85 -10.16 -3.17 -13.69
CA TYR A 85 -10.36 -2.32 -14.85
C TYR A 85 -9.95 -3.04 -16.13
N GLU A 86 -8.79 -3.68 -16.13
CA GLU A 86 -8.30 -4.52 -17.24
C GLU A 86 -9.31 -5.60 -17.62
N LEU A 87 -9.85 -6.30 -16.61
CA LEU A 87 -10.79 -7.39 -16.82
C LEU A 87 -12.15 -6.95 -17.41
N ILE A 88 -12.62 -5.73 -17.11
CA ILE A 88 -14.03 -5.34 -17.33
C ILE A 88 -14.19 -4.17 -18.32
N TYR A 89 -13.24 -3.24 -18.32
CA TYR A 89 -13.36 -1.95 -19.03
C TYR A 89 -12.20 -1.66 -19.99
N GLU A 90 -11.09 -2.39 -19.98
CA GLU A 90 -9.96 -2.06 -20.88
C GLU A 90 -10.32 -2.23 -22.36
N SER A 91 -11.03 -3.30 -22.71
CA SER A 91 -11.42 -3.55 -24.11
C SER A 91 -12.51 -2.60 -24.59
N ASP A 92 -13.32 -2.08 -23.66
CA ASP A 92 -14.48 -1.24 -23.94
C ASP A 92 -14.66 -0.19 -22.82
N PRO A 93 -13.88 0.91 -22.86
CA PRO A 93 -13.93 1.95 -21.83
C PRO A 93 -15.28 2.66 -21.83
N LEU A 94 -15.65 3.26 -20.69
CA LEU A 94 -16.91 4.01 -20.61
C LEU A 94 -16.96 5.15 -21.64
N GLU A 95 -18.12 5.32 -22.25
CA GLU A 95 -18.42 6.41 -23.19
C GLU A 95 -19.18 7.57 -22.54
N GLU A 96 -19.17 8.73 -23.19
CA GLU A 96 -19.85 9.94 -22.73
C GLU A 96 -21.36 9.76 -22.64
N GLY A 97 -21.89 9.82 -21.42
CA GLY A 97 -23.31 9.64 -21.14
C GLY A 97 -23.74 8.19 -20.90
N GLU A 98 -22.81 7.24 -20.97
CA GLU A 98 -23.08 5.83 -20.64
C GLU A 98 -23.35 5.64 -19.15
N LYS A 99 -24.32 4.77 -18.84
CA LYS A 99 -24.56 4.28 -17.48
C LYS A 99 -24.55 2.76 -17.48
N ASP A 100 -23.39 2.18 -17.27
CA ASP A 100 -23.27 0.72 -17.20
C ASP A 100 -23.50 0.18 -15.78
N LEU A 101 -24.76 -0.14 -15.49
CA LEU A 101 -25.15 -0.74 -14.20
C LEU A 101 -24.71 -2.19 -14.05
N THR A 102 -24.51 -2.93 -15.14
CA THR A 102 -24.16 -4.35 -15.12
C THR A 102 -22.67 -4.51 -14.84
N ARG A 103 -21.83 -3.91 -15.69
CA ARG A 103 -20.37 -3.93 -15.52
C ARG A 103 -19.92 -3.25 -14.24
N SER A 104 -20.65 -2.23 -13.75
CA SER A 104 -20.32 -1.62 -12.45
C SER A 104 -20.55 -2.57 -11.27
N GLN A 105 -21.55 -3.46 -11.35
CA GLN A 105 -21.74 -4.53 -10.35
C GLN A 105 -20.65 -5.60 -10.44
N GLU A 106 -20.29 -6.00 -11.65
CA GLU A 106 -19.19 -6.95 -11.89
C GLU A 106 -17.86 -6.40 -11.38
N TYR A 107 -17.61 -5.12 -11.61
CA TYR A 107 -16.42 -4.41 -11.16
C TYR A 107 -16.35 -4.36 -9.63
N LYS A 108 -17.48 -4.01 -9.00
CA LYS A 108 -17.62 -4.04 -7.54
C LYS A 108 -17.37 -5.46 -6.99
N TYR A 109 -17.92 -6.49 -7.63
CA TYR A 109 -17.69 -7.88 -7.23
C TYR A 109 -16.22 -8.30 -7.41
N CYS A 110 -15.58 -7.93 -8.52
CA CYS A 110 -14.16 -8.15 -8.75
C CYS A 110 -13.33 -7.54 -7.62
N MET A 111 -13.58 -6.28 -7.25
CA MET A 111 -12.87 -5.64 -6.15
C MET A 111 -13.02 -6.37 -4.81
N TYR A 112 -14.24 -6.81 -4.47
CA TYR A 112 -14.45 -7.61 -3.26
C TYR A 112 -13.63 -8.90 -3.28
N LYS A 113 -13.65 -9.61 -4.42
CA LYS A 113 -12.92 -10.86 -4.60
C LYS A 113 -11.40 -10.65 -4.57
N SER A 114 -10.90 -9.64 -5.26
CA SER A 114 -9.48 -9.30 -5.34
C SER A 114 -8.92 -8.89 -3.99
N ARG A 115 -9.67 -8.13 -3.17
CA ARG A 115 -9.24 -7.81 -1.80
C ARG A 115 -9.21 -9.06 -0.91
N VAL A 116 -10.16 -9.98 -1.06
CA VAL A 116 -10.11 -11.28 -0.37
C VAL A 116 -8.94 -12.13 -0.85
N ALA A 117 -8.62 -12.12 -2.15
CA ALA A 117 -7.52 -12.89 -2.74
C ALA A 117 -6.14 -12.29 -2.41
N VAL A 118 -5.98 -10.97 -2.51
CA VAL A 118 -4.78 -10.24 -2.09
C VAL A 118 -4.60 -10.37 -0.59
N MET A 119 -5.66 -10.40 0.22
CA MET A 119 -5.54 -10.67 1.65
C MET A 119 -5.12 -12.12 1.93
N LYS A 120 -5.63 -13.11 1.18
CA LYS A 120 -5.07 -14.49 1.23
C LYS A 120 -3.61 -14.54 0.81
N GLN A 121 -3.21 -13.74 -0.18
CA GLN A 121 -1.83 -13.64 -0.64
C GLN A 121 -0.95 -12.95 0.41
N TYR A 122 -1.43 -11.89 1.07
CA TYR A 122 -0.74 -11.22 2.18
C TYR A 122 -0.66 -12.11 3.43
N ASP A 123 -1.69 -12.92 3.72
CA ASP A 123 -1.63 -13.95 4.76
C ASP A 123 -0.57 -15.01 4.42
N LEU A 124 -0.45 -15.41 3.14
CA LEU A 124 0.62 -16.31 2.68
C LEU A 124 2.01 -15.64 2.73
N MET A 125 2.10 -14.37 2.33
CA MET A 125 3.34 -13.61 2.36
C MET A 125 3.79 -13.30 3.80
N ASN A 126 2.87 -13.03 4.73
CA ASN A 126 3.16 -12.90 6.16
C ASN A 126 3.51 -14.26 6.81
N TYR A 127 3.05 -15.38 6.25
CA TYR A 127 3.53 -16.71 6.63
C TYR A 127 4.96 -17.01 6.12
N LEU A 128 5.38 -16.36 5.03
CA LEU A 128 6.68 -16.56 4.39
C LEU A 128 7.74 -15.53 4.80
N PHE A 129 7.35 -14.37 5.31
CA PHE A 129 8.25 -13.33 5.82
C PHE A 129 7.90 -12.99 7.26
N ASN A 130 8.68 -13.57 8.19
CA ASN A 130 8.78 -13.08 9.54
C ASN A 130 9.80 -11.93 9.53
N GLU A 131 9.34 -10.68 9.62
CA GLU A 131 10.21 -9.49 9.55
C GLU A 131 11.18 -9.34 10.75
N ASP A 132 11.25 -10.33 11.65
CA ASP A 132 12.25 -10.37 12.74
C ASP A 132 13.43 -11.33 12.47
N SER A 133 13.49 -11.99 11.31
CA SER A 133 14.65 -12.82 10.97
C SER A 133 14.85 -12.90 9.47
N PHE A 134 15.98 -12.38 8.98
CA PHE A 134 16.58 -12.72 7.68
C PHE A 134 16.91 -14.24 7.61
N GLU A 135 15.90 -15.10 7.68
CA GLU A 135 16.04 -16.54 7.45
C GLU A 135 14.88 -17.01 6.55
N CYS A 136 15.23 -17.46 5.35
CA CYS A 136 14.31 -18.20 4.49
C CYS A 136 14.01 -19.55 5.15
N VAL A 137 12.85 -19.70 5.78
CA VAL A 137 12.39 -20.96 6.43
C VAL A 137 12.03 -22.07 5.41
N GLY A 138 12.29 -21.86 4.10
CA GLY A 138 11.93 -22.78 3.03
C GLY A 138 12.93 -22.89 1.88
N CYS A 139 14.20 -22.50 2.09
CA CYS A 139 15.26 -22.93 1.19
C CYS A 139 15.77 -24.30 1.67
N LEU A 140 15.61 -25.32 0.82
CA LEU A 140 16.01 -26.73 1.01
C LEU A 140 17.29 -26.95 1.82
#